data_AF-A0AAE2C3B4-F1
#
_entry.id   AF-A0AAE2C3B4-F1
#
_cell.length_a   1.000
_cell.length_b   1.000
_cell.length_c   1.000
_cell.angle_alpha   90.00
_cell.angle_beta   90.00
_cell.angle_gamma   90.00
#
_symmetry.space_group_name_H-M   'P 1'
#
loop_
_entity.id
_entity.type
_entity.pdbx_description
1 polymer ?
#
loop_
_entity_poly.entity_id
_entity_poly.type
_entity_poly.pdbx_seq_one_letter_code
_entity_poly.pdbx_strand_id
1 'polypeptide(L)' 'MGSDADMEDYGFEYSEEEPEEQDVDIENQYYNSKGLVETEPEAALEGFAEVVQMEPEKAE' A
#
# COMPACT_ATOMS: atom_id res chain seq x y z
N MET A 1 -33.01 1.80 23.17
CA MET A 1 -32.30 2.97 23.74
C MET A 1 -31.35 2.43 24.82
N GLY A 2 -30.12 2.19 24.40
CA GLY A 2 -28.92 1.84 25.18
C GLY A 2 -27.80 2.04 24.16
N SER A 3 -27.42 3.30 23.95
CA SER A 3 -26.45 4.14 24.68
C SER A 3 -25.20 4.22 23.81
N ASP A 4 -25.12 5.31 23.04
CA ASP A 4 -23.92 5.84 22.35
C ASP A 4 -22.63 5.65 23.18
N ALA A 5 -22.75 5.66 24.51
CA ALA A 5 -21.67 5.43 25.47
C ALA A 5 -20.93 4.08 25.34
N ASP A 6 -21.55 3.03 24.80
CA ASP A 6 -20.88 1.74 24.57
C ASP A 6 -20.03 1.73 23.28
N MET A 7 -20.20 2.71 22.39
CA MET A 7 -19.33 2.92 21.22
C MET A 7 -18.13 3.82 21.52
N GLU A 8 -18.24 4.72 22.51
CA GLU A 8 -17.15 5.63 22.91
C GLU A 8 -15.99 4.94 23.65
N ASP A 9 -16.20 3.77 24.27
CA ASP A 9 -15.14 2.97 24.94
C ASP A 9 -14.40 2.02 23.97
N TYR A 10 -14.98 1.77 22.79
CA TYR A 10 -14.30 1.08 21.70
C TYR A 10 -13.39 2.11 21.05
N GLY A 11 -12.19 2.31 21.61
CA GLY A 11 -11.16 3.31 21.26
C GLY A 11 -10.62 3.27 19.82
N PHE A 12 -11.52 3.21 18.84
CA PHE A 12 -11.28 3.54 17.45
C PHE A 12 -11.39 5.06 17.34
N GLU A 13 -10.34 5.76 17.75
CA GLU A 13 -10.11 7.08 17.19
C GLU A 13 -9.89 6.87 15.70
N TYR A 14 -10.75 7.48 14.87
CA TYR A 14 -10.40 7.65 13.47
C TYR A 14 -9.15 8.51 13.47
N SER A 15 -7.99 7.91 13.19
CA SER A 15 -6.77 8.67 12.96
C SER A 15 -7.11 9.77 11.96
N GLU A 16 -6.96 11.03 12.34
CA GLU A 16 -6.93 12.16 11.39
C GLU A 16 -5.64 12.12 10.53
N GLU A 17 -4.96 10.98 10.47
CA GLU A 17 -3.94 10.73 9.47
C GLU A 17 -4.66 10.85 8.12
N GLU A 18 -4.33 11.93 7.41
CA GLU A 18 -4.65 12.05 6.00
C GLU A 18 -4.28 10.71 5.35
N PRO A 19 -5.18 10.12 4.54
CA PRO A 19 -4.89 8.85 3.90
C PRO A 19 -3.51 9.00 3.27
N GLU A 20 -2.53 8.21 3.75
CA GLU A 20 -1.20 8.17 3.16
C GLU A 20 -1.45 8.14 1.65
N GLU A 21 -0.97 9.16 0.93
CA GLU A 21 -1.17 9.24 -0.52
C GLU A 21 -0.60 7.95 -1.09
N GLN A 22 -1.47 6.98 -1.32
CA GLN A 22 -1.09 5.66 -1.83
C GLN A 22 -0.41 5.94 -3.15
N ASP A 23 0.84 5.50 -3.26
CA ASP A 23 1.62 5.72 -4.46
C ASP A 23 1.07 4.79 -5.55
N VAL A 24 0.00 5.24 -6.20
CA VAL A 24 -0.78 4.49 -7.20
C VAL A 24 0.13 3.99 -8.32
N ASP A 25 1.19 4.74 -8.63
CA ASP A 25 2.17 4.36 -9.64
C ASP A 25 3.00 3.15 -9.18
N ILE A 26 3.42 3.10 -7.91
CA ILE A 26 4.11 1.94 -7.31
C ILE A 26 3.21 0.71 -7.31
N GLU A 27 1.95 0.84 -6.89
CA GLU A 27 1.02 -0.29 -6.86
C GLU A 27 0.77 -0.86 -8.25
N ASN A 28 0.51 0.00 -9.23
CA ASN A 28 0.29 -0.41 -10.61
C ASN A 28 1.51 -1.16 -11.15
N GLN A 29 2.72 -0.65 -10.91
CA GLN A 29 3.96 -1.30 -11.35
C GLN A 29 4.14 -2.67 -10.69
N TYR A 30 3.84 -2.79 -9.40
CA TYR A 30 3.88 -4.05 -8.67
C TYR A 30 2.92 -5.09 -9.26
N TYR A 31 1.66 -4.72 -9.51
CA TYR A 31 0.66 -5.66 -10.06
C TYR A 31 0.98 -6.07 -11.50
N ASN A 32 1.48 -5.13 -12.32
CA ASN A 32 1.96 -5.45 -13.66
C ASN A 32 3.10 -6.48 -13.60
N SER A 33 4.11 -6.22 -12.76
CA SER A 33 5.27 -7.11 -12.57
C SER A 33 4.84 -8.49 -12.08
N LYS A 34 3.90 -8.55 -11.13
CA LYS A 34 3.34 -9.79 -10.60
C LYS A 34 2.61 -10.61 -11.67
N GLY A 35 1.90 -9.96 -12.59
CA GLY A 35 1.25 -10.62 -13.72
C GLY A 35 2.22 -11.30 -14.69
N LEU A 36 3.46 -10.80 -14.77
CA LEU A 36 4.49 -11.32 -15.67
C LEU A 36 5.26 -12.52 -15.10
N VAL A 37 5.16 -12.82 -13.80
CA VAL A 37 5.97 -13.86 -13.13
C VAL A 37 5.87 -15.24 -13.79
N GLU A 38 4.68 -15.60 -14.28
CA GLU A 38 4.44 -16.92 -14.86
C GLU A 38 4.82 -17.02 -16.34
N THR A 39 4.86 -15.88 -17.06
CA THR A 39 5.04 -15.86 -18.53
C THR A 39 6.39 -15.28 -18.94
N GLU A 40 6.86 -14.24 -18.25
CA GLU A 40 8.05 -13.45 -18.56
C GLU A 40 8.80 -13.10 -17.26
N PRO A 41 9.44 -14.09 -16.60
CA PRO A 41 10.03 -13.91 -15.27
C PRO A 41 11.19 -12.90 -15.25
N GLU A 42 11.92 -12.73 -16.35
CA GLU A 42 12.97 -11.70 -16.47
C GLU A 42 12.35 -10.29 -16.47
N ALA A 43 11.27 -10.08 -17.22
CA ALA A 43 10.55 -8.80 -17.23
C ALA A 43 9.88 -8.52 -15.88
N ALA A 44 9.37 -9.55 -15.20
CA ALA A 44 8.85 -9.43 -13.85
C ALA A 44 9.93 -8.94 -12.86
N LEU A 45 11.15 -9.49 -12.96
CA LEU A 45 12.28 -9.08 -12.11
C LEU A 45 12.69 -7.62 -12.34
N GLU A 46 12.73 -7.18 -13.60
CA GLU A 46 12.99 -5.76 -13.93
C GLU A 46 11.90 -4.85 -13.36
N GLY A 47 10.64 -5.23 -13.52
CA GLY A 47 9.51 -4.46 -13.00
C GLY A 47 9.52 -4.35 -11.48
N PHE A 48 9.85 -5.43 -10.77
CA PHE A 48 10.02 -5.38 -9.31
C PHE A 48 11.22 -4.52 -8.88
N ALA A 49 12.31 -4.49 -9.65
CA ALA A 49 13.43 -3.60 -9.36
C ALA A 49 13.06 -2.12 -9.53
N GLU A 50 12.11 -1.81 -10.42
CA GLU A 50 11.56 -0.46 -10.59
C GLU A 50 10.68 -0.05 -9.41
N VAL A 51 9.81 -0.94 -8.91
CA VAL A 51 9.02 -0.71 -7.68
C VAL A 51 9.92 -0.26 -6.52
N VAL A 52 11.03 -0.98 -6.31
CA VAL A 52 12.00 -0.66 -5.23
C VAL A 52 12.68 0.70 -5.44
N GLN A 53 12.88 1.14 -6.67
CA GLN A 53 13.47 2.44 -6.98
C GLN A 53 12.47 3.59 -6.86
N MET A 54 11.19 3.31 -7.07
CA MET A 54 10.11 4.29 -6.93
C MET A 54 9.78 4.54 -5.46
N GLU A 55 9.95 3.55 -4.58
CA GLU A 55 9.82 3.75 -3.14
C GLU A 55 10.81 4.84 -2.68
N PRO A 56 10.34 5.88 -1.95
CA PRO A 56 11.25 6.85 -1.36
C PRO A 56 12.25 6.11 -0.46
N GLU A 57 13.52 6.51 -0.49
CA GLU A 57 14.51 5.98 0.46
C GLU A 57 13.90 6.11 1.85
N LYS A 58 13.66 4.98 2.54
CA LYS A 58 13.31 5.00 3.95
C LYS A 58 14.53 5.56 4.69
N ALA A 59 14.60 6.87 4.80
CA ALA A 59 15.52 7.55 5.68
C ALA A 59 15.08 7.20 7.10
N GLU A 60 15.74 6.21 7.70
CA GLU A 60 15.72 5.97 9.15
C GLU A 60 16.28 7.19 9.92
#